data_AF-A0A9E2MZ83-F1
#
_entry.id   AF-A0A9E2MZ83-F1
#
_cell.length_a   1.000
_cell.length_b   1.000
_cell.length_c   1.000
_cell.angle_alpha   90.00
_cell.angle_beta   90.00
_cell.angle_gamma   90.00
#
_symmetry.space_group_name_H-M   'P 1'
#
loop_
_entity.id
_entity.type
_entity.pdbx_description
1 polymer ?
#
loop_
_entity_poly.entity_id
_entity_poly.type
_entity_poly.pdbx_seq_one_letter_code
_entity_poly.pdbx_strand_id
1 'polypeptide(L)'
;MQLLENLNIDFLGKRKIAYAISGILILLGLISLLFRGLELGIDFKGGTQIALQFEKPIDISKVRDDIDKIGLGNVEVKTFGGETGVLLRTELQQIPADIFPKVLTAINNAIDKYNPGVQRSIIDSTVSSVTFSFGDSETADNVNDKLFELGYQSTLEQRENDNTNIIVRISIADWIEENLRSEFPDNSFQILKEEIVGPKIGEELKRDAVISVVLALLVILIYLGFRFKFAFAVGAVAALFHDVLITLGAFSLLHGIVPGLNLEISISVVAAFLTLVGYSINDTVIVFDRIRENLKIHKTAPIEENINSAINKTMRRTVVTSLTTLFVVTVLLIFGGEVLRGFAFALVFGILVGTYSSIFVASTFVLEYATKYKKKIQF
;
A
#
# COMPACT_ATOMS: atom_id res chain seq x y z
N MET A 1 5.31 18.47 28.88
CA MET A 1 4.77 19.69 28.24
C MET A 1 3.73 20.33 29.14
N GLN A 2 4.06 21.49 29.75
CA GLN A 2 3.12 22.38 30.44
C GLN A 2 2.25 23.20 29.46
N LEU A 3 2.58 23.19 28.16
CA LEU A 3 1.95 23.99 27.10
C LEU A 3 0.45 23.73 26.86
N LEU A 4 -0.13 22.67 27.43
CA LEU A 4 -1.55 22.32 27.31
C LEU A 4 -2.24 22.19 28.68
N GLU A 5 -1.63 22.70 29.75
CA GLU A 5 -2.27 22.76 31.07
C GLU A 5 -3.32 23.88 31.08
N ASN A 6 -4.52 23.56 31.58
CA ASN A 6 -5.65 24.48 31.73
C ASN A 6 -6.27 25.03 30.42
N LEU A 7 -6.40 24.18 29.39
CA LEU A 7 -7.20 24.52 28.22
C LEU A 7 -8.67 24.77 28.62
N ASN A 8 -9.25 25.86 28.12
CA ASN A 8 -10.67 26.19 28.26
C ASN A 8 -11.22 26.66 26.91
N ILE A 9 -11.21 25.75 25.94
CA ILE A 9 -11.71 25.99 24.58
C ILE A 9 -13.18 25.56 24.51
N ASP A 10 -14.02 26.37 23.88
CA ASP A 10 -15.38 25.97 23.50
C ASP A 10 -15.36 25.15 22.20
N PHE A 11 -15.19 23.83 22.34
CA PHE A 11 -15.21 22.89 21.22
C PHE A 11 -16.62 22.69 20.67
N LEU A 12 -17.61 22.58 21.56
CA LEU A 12 -18.99 22.30 21.16
C LEU A 12 -19.62 23.49 20.45
N GLY A 13 -19.31 24.73 20.81
CA GLY A 13 -19.73 25.92 20.08
C GLY A 13 -19.21 25.95 18.63
N LYS A 14 -18.04 25.36 18.37
CA LYS A 14 -17.41 25.29 17.04
C LYS A 14 -17.87 24.10 16.17
N ARG A 15 -18.75 23.23 16.68
CA ARG A 15 -19.20 22.00 15.99
C ARG A 15 -19.74 22.23 14.57
N LYS A 16 -20.44 23.34 14.33
CA LYS A 16 -21.02 23.63 13.00
C LYS A 16 -19.95 23.84 11.93
N ILE A 17 -18.86 24.51 12.29
CA ILE A 17 -17.71 24.71 11.40
C ILE A 17 -17.02 23.37 11.13
N ALA A 18 -16.84 22.58 12.18
CA ALA A 18 -16.28 21.23 12.06
C ALA A 18 -17.10 20.36 11.10
N TYR A 19 -18.42 20.28 11.27
CA TYR A 19 -19.29 19.54 10.34
C TYR A 19 -19.21 20.03 8.90
N ALA A 20 -19.09 21.34 8.67
CA ALA A 20 -18.91 21.87 7.33
C ALA A 20 -17.59 21.39 6.71
N ILE A 21 -16.48 21.44 7.47
CA ILE A 21 -15.17 20.94 7.01
C ILE A 21 -15.24 19.43 6.71
N SER A 22 -15.74 18.63 7.66
CA SER A 22 -15.93 17.18 7.47
C SER A 22 -16.82 16.87 6.27
N GLY A 23 -17.93 17.58 6.12
CA GLY A 23 -18.87 17.39 5.02
C GLY A 23 -18.23 17.68 3.67
N ILE A 24 -17.44 18.76 3.56
CA ILE A 24 -16.68 19.08 2.35
C ILE A 24 -15.65 18.00 2.04
N LEU A 25 -14.87 17.56 3.04
CA LEU A 25 -13.84 16.52 2.84
C LEU A 25 -14.47 15.19 2.41
N ILE A 26 -15.56 14.78 3.06
CA ILE A 26 -16.31 13.57 2.68
C ILE A 26 -16.86 13.71 1.26
N LEU A 27 -17.46 14.86 0.92
CA LEU A 27 -18.04 15.09 -0.40
C LEU A 27 -16.96 15.02 -1.49
N LEU A 28 -15.83 15.70 -1.30
CA LEU A 28 -14.69 15.65 -2.23
C LEU A 28 -14.14 14.23 -2.36
N GLY A 29 -13.99 13.53 -1.24
CA GLY A 29 -13.55 12.14 -1.20
C GLY A 29 -14.50 11.20 -1.96
N LEU A 30 -15.81 11.31 -1.73
CA LEU A 30 -16.83 10.52 -2.42
C LEU A 30 -16.89 10.82 -3.91
N ILE A 31 -16.82 12.09 -4.31
CA ILE A 31 -16.74 12.49 -5.72
C ILE A 31 -15.50 11.85 -6.35
N SER A 32 -14.34 11.94 -5.71
CA SER A 32 -13.12 11.30 -6.21
C SER A 32 -13.29 9.79 -6.33
N LEU A 33 -13.83 9.12 -5.31
CA LEU A 33 -14.05 7.68 -5.32
C LEU A 33 -15.00 7.24 -6.44
N LEU A 34 -16.03 8.04 -6.76
CA LEU A 34 -16.99 7.74 -7.83
C LEU A 34 -16.40 7.93 -9.23
N PHE A 35 -15.61 8.98 -9.44
CA PHE A 35 -15.10 9.33 -10.79
C PHE A 35 -13.70 8.77 -11.10
N ARG A 36 -12.84 8.63 -10.10
CA ARG A 36 -11.46 8.13 -10.24
C ARG A 36 -11.28 6.71 -9.69
N GLY A 37 -12.06 6.31 -8.71
CA GLY A 37 -11.88 5.03 -8.02
C GLY A 37 -10.68 5.02 -7.08
N LEU A 38 -10.30 3.83 -6.64
CA LEU A 38 -9.09 3.57 -5.87
C LEU A 38 -8.06 2.89 -6.76
N GLU A 39 -6.83 3.39 -6.74
CA GLU A 39 -5.75 2.72 -7.43
C GLU A 39 -5.34 1.48 -6.64
N LEU A 40 -5.43 0.31 -7.26
CA LEU A 40 -5.05 -0.95 -6.62
C LEU A 40 -3.59 -1.27 -6.92
N GLY A 41 -2.84 -1.67 -5.89
CA GLY A 41 -1.49 -2.16 -6.05
C GLY A 41 -1.44 -3.54 -6.71
N ILE A 42 -0.22 -3.98 -7.02
CA ILE A 42 0.03 -5.26 -7.71
C ILE A 42 -0.50 -6.47 -6.94
N ASP A 43 -0.52 -6.40 -5.60
CA ASP A 43 -1.08 -7.43 -4.72
C ASP A 43 -2.52 -7.80 -5.09
N PHE A 44 -3.29 -6.86 -5.65
CA PHE A 44 -4.70 -7.03 -5.97
C PHE A 44 -4.99 -7.04 -7.47
N LYS A 45 -4.23 -6.28 -8.27
CA LYS A 45 -4.37 -6.29 -9.73
C LYS A 45 -3.80 -7.56 -10.36
N GLY A 46 -2.77 -8.13 -9.75
CA GLY A 46 -1.89 -9.09 -10.41
C GLY A 46 -0.93 -8.41 -11.39
N GLY A 47 0.12 -9.12 -11.78
CA GLY A 47 1.18 -8.62 -12.66
C GLY A 47 2.57 -8.94 -12.15
N THR A 48 3.56 -8.25 -12.71
CA THR A 48 4.98 -8.34 -12.32
C THR A 48 5.52 -6.98 -11.91
N GLN A 49 6.24 -6.94 -10.78
CA GLN A 49 6.99 -5.79 -10.29
C GLN A 49 8.47 -6.14 -10.19
N ILE A 50 9.31 -5.30 -10.76
CA ILE A 50 10.76 -5.51 -10.83
C ILE A 50 11.46 -4.28 -10.28
N ALA A 51 12.34 -4.47 -9.30
CA ALA A 51 13.20 -3.42 -8.76
C ALA A 51 14.61 -3.58 -9.33
N LEU A 52 15.09 -2.54 -10.01
CA LEU A 52 16.44 -2.43 -10.54
C LEU A 52 17.24 -1.42 -9.71
N GLN A 53 18.54 -1.65 -9.62
CA GLN A 53 19.49 -0.75 -8.99
C GLN A 53 20.66 -0.49 -9.93
N PHE A 54 20.75 0.74 -10.43
CA PHE A 54 21.86 1.23 -11.21
C PHE A 54 23.03 1.65 -10.32
N GLU A 55 24.24 1.65 -10.85
CA GLU A 55 25.44 2.14 -10.15
C GLU A 55 25.48 3.67 -10.06
N LYS A 56 24.96 4.37 -11.08
CA LYS A 56 24.93 5.83 -11.17
C LYS A 56 23.49 6.36 -11.33
N PRO A 57 23.22 7.61 -10.94
CA PRO A 57 21.92 8.24 -11.15
C PRO A 57 21.42 8.08 -12.59
N ILE A 58 20.13 7.81 -12.75
CA ILE A 58 19.53 7.49 -14.05
C ILE A 58 18.34 8.40 -14.37
N ASP A 59 18.21 8.81 -15.63
CA ASP A 59 17.03 9.51 -16.10
C ASP A 59 15.89 8.51 -16.33
N ILE A 60 14.87 8.58 -15.48
CA ILE A 60 13.71 7.70 -15.53
C ILE A 60 12.92 7.84 -16.83
N SER A 61 13.01 8.99 -17.51
CA SER A 61 12.35 9.23 -18.79
C SER A 61 13.01 8.40 -19.88
N LYS A 62 14.35 8.34 -19.90
CA LYS A 62 15.08 7.51 -20.86
C LYS A 62 14.79 6.03 -20.63
N VAL A 63 14.79 5.58 -19.37
CA VAL A 63 14.44 4.17 -19.06
C VAL A 63 13.03 3.85 -19.53
N ARG A 64 12.06 4.76 -19.35
CA ARG A 64 10.69 4.60 -19.85
C ARG A 64 10.65 4.48 -21.37
N ASP A 65 11.31 5.39 -22.08
CA ASP A 65 11.33 5.40 -23.54
C ASP A 65 11.93 4.11 -24.11
N ASP A 66 12.93 3.54 -23.46
CA ASP A 66 13.56 2.29 -23.89
C ASP A 66 12.69 1.07 -23.57
N ILE A 67 12.04 1.05 -22.40
CA ILE A 67 11.07 0.00 -22.03
C ILE A 67 9.82 -0.01 -22.93
N ASP A 68 9.35 1.15 -23.38
CA ASP A 68 8.17 1.21 -24.25
C ASP A 68 8.42 0.52 -25.62
N LYS A 69 9.69 0.36 -26.02
CA LYS A 69 10.09 -0.27 -27.29
C LYS A 69 10.19 -1.81 -27.22
N ILE A 70 10.28 -2.39 -26.01
CA ILE A 70 10.56 -3.83 -25.84
C ILE A 70 9.32 -4.72 -25.94
N GLY A 71 8.14 -4.12 -26.17
CA GLY A 71 6.90 -4.82 -26.51
C GLY A 71 6.06 -5.29 -25.32
N LEU A 72 6.44 -4.97 -24.08
CA LEU A 72 5.72 -5.39 -22.86
C LEU A 72 4.39 -4.64 -22.62
N GLY A 73 3.91 -3.86 -23.59
CA GLY A 73 2.72 -3.03 -23.45
C GLY A 73 2.96 -1.87 -22.48
N ASN A 74 1.99 -1.59 -21.62
CA ASN A 74 2.09 -0.49 -20.66
C ASN A 74 2.92 -0.93 -19.44
N VAL A 75 4.17 -0.49 -19.37
CA VAL A 75 5.03 -0.68 -18.21
C VAL A 75 5.15 0.63 -17.45
N GLU A 76 4.71 0.63 -16.21
CA GLU A 76 4.89 1.75 -15.31
C GLU A 76 6.35 1.79 -14.84
N VAL A 77 7.01 2.93 -15.05
CA VAL A 77 8.42 3.15 -14.68
C VAL A 77 8.50 4.28 -13.66
N LYS A 78 8.97 3.96 -12.45
CA LYS A 78 9.08 4.88 -11.30
C LYS A 78 10.47 4.83 -10.68
N THR A 79 10.85 5.91 -10.01
CA THR A 79 12.08 5.98 -9.22
C THR A 79 11.87 5.32 -7.85
N PHE A 80 12.81 4.45 -7.45
CA PHE A 80 12.78 3.71 -6.21
C PHE A 80 14.11 3.87 -5.45
N GLY A 81 14.07 3.97 -4.12
CA GLY A 81 15.30 3.95 -3.29
C GLY A 81 16.30 5.10 -3.48
N GLY A 82 15.99 6.15 -4.23
CA GLY A 82 16.89 7.28 -4.53
C GLY A 82 17.04 7.51 -6.03
N GLU A 83 18.06 8.24 -6.48
CA GLU A 83 18.25 8.57 -7.91
C GLU A 83 18.76 7.40 -8.77
N THR A 84 19.13 6.29 -8.13
CA THR A 84 19.77 5.13 -8.76
C THR A 84 18.85 3.92 -8.90
N GLY A 85 17.74 3.88 -8.16
CA GLY A 85 16.84 2.73 -8.20
C GLY A 85 15.63 3.01 -9.09
N VAL A 86 15.20 1.97 -9.79
CA VAL A 86 14.07 2.01 -10.72
C VAL A 86 13.10 0.88 -10.37
N LEU A 87 11.83 1.20 -10.27
CA LEU A 87 10.74 0.24 -10.14
C LEU A 87 9.99 0.17 -11.47
N LEU A 88 9.91 -1.04 -12.01
CA LEU A 88 9.15 -1.36 -13.21
C LEU A 88 7.93 -2.18 -12.80
N ARG A 89 6.76 -1.86 -13.34
CA ARG A 89 5.54 -2.62 -13.07
C ARG A 89 4.73 -2.84 -14.34
N THR A 90 4.25 -4.05 -14.53
CA THR A 90 3.37 -4.43 -15.63
C THR A 90 2.26 -5.34 -15.12
N GLU A 91 1.12 -5.34 -15.80
CA GLU A 91 0.02 -6.29 -15.53
C GLU A 91 0.31 -7.69 -16.10
N LEU A 92 1.35 -7.81 -16.94
CA LEU A 92 1.84 -9.08 -17.47
C LEU A 92 2.47 -9.92 -16.35
N GLN A 93 2.23 -11.23 -16.39
CA GLN A 93 2.84 -12.21 -15.46
C GLN A 93 3.89 -13.08 -16.15
N GLN A 94 3.90 -13.08 -17.48
CA GLN A 94 4.81 -13.84 -18.33
C GLN A 94 5.05 -13.06 -19.63
N ILE A 95 6.08 -13.45 -20.37
CA ILE A 95 6.38 -12.85 -21.66
C ILE A 95 5.18 -13.05 -22.62
N PRO A 96 4.73 -11.99 -23.31
CA PRO A 96 3.73 -12.10 -24.37
C PRO A 96 4.15 -13.09 -25.47
N ALA A 97 3.20 -13.87 -25.97
CA ALA A 97 3.48 -14.96 -26.92
C ALA A 97 4.12 -14.47 -28.23
N ASP A 98 3.88 -13.22 -28.63
CA ASP A 98 4.45 -12.55 -29.80
C ASP A 98 5.91 -12.08 -29.58
N ILE A 99 6.31 -11.88 -28.32
CA ILE A 99 7.69 -11.54 -27.95
C ILE A 99 8.54 -12.78 -27.77
N PHE A 100 7.94 -13.90 -27.35
CA PHE A 100 8.65 -15.14 -27.07
C PHE A 100 9.65 -15.59 -28.18
N PRO A 101 9.33 -15.52 -29.49
CA PRO A 101 10.30 -15.83 -30.54
C PRO A 101 11.56 -14.95 -30.53
N LYS A 102 11.44 -13.69 -30.11
CA LYS A 102 12.59 -12.77 -29.97
C LYS A 102 13.47 -13.18 -28.80
N VAL A 103 12.87 -13.56 -27.67
CA VAL A 103 13.60 -14.10 -26.50
C VAL A 103 14.36 -15.36 -26.90
N LEU A 104 13.68 -16.29 -27.58
CA LEU A 104 14.31 -17.52 -28.06
C LEU A 104 15.48 -17.23 -29.01
N THR A 105 15.33 -16.23 -29.89
CA THR A 105 16.42 -15.79 -30.78
C THR A 105 17.61 -15.24 -30.00
N ALA A 106 17.37 -14.42 -28.96
CA ALA A 106 18.42 -13.89 -28.10
C ALA A 106 19.19 -15.01 -27.38
N ILE A 107 18.49 -15.97 -26.78
CA ILE A 107 19.11 -17.14 -26.12
C ILE A 107 19.94 -17.95 -27.13
N ASN A 108 19.40 -18.22 -28.32
CA ASN A 108 20.15 -18.93 -29.36
C ASN A 108 21.42 -18.18 -29.77
N ASN A 109 21.33 -16.87 -29.98
CA ASN A 109 22.49 -16.03 -30.31
C ASN A 109 23.54 -16.04 -29.18
N ALA A 110 23.11 -16.04 -27.92
CA ALA A 110 24.00 -16.17 -26.77
C ALA A 110 24.74 -17.51 -26.79
N ILE A 111 24.03 -18.62 -27.01
CA ILE A 111 24.65 -19.95 -27.13
C ILE A 111 25.64 -19.97 -28.31
N ASP A 112 25.24 -19.49 -29.49
CA ASP A 112 26.09 -19.53 -30.70
C ASP A 112 27.33 -18.65 -30.59
N LYS A 113 27.25 -17.54 -29.85
CA LYS A 113 28.38 -16.63 -29.63
C LYS A 113 29.51 -17.28 -28.83
N TYR A 114 29.18 -18.13 -27.85
CA TYR A 114 30.17 -18.74 -26.96
C TYR A 114 30.46 -20.22 -27.29
N ASN A 115 29.55 -20.91 -27.97
CA ASN A 115 29.70 -22.29 -28.42
C ASN A 115 29.34 -22.41 -29.92
N PRO A 116 30.18 -21.86 -30.83
CA PRO A 116 29.86 -21.83 -32.25
C PRO A 116 29.70 -23.23 -32.84
N GLY A 117 28.58 -23.49 -33.53
CA GLY A 117 28.32 -24.76 -34.20
C GLY A 117 27.91 -25.91 -33.29
N VAL A 118 27.59 -25.63 -32.01
CA VAL A 118 27.08 -26.64 -31.09
C VAL A 118 25.76 -27.22 -31.59
N GLN A 119 25.68 -28.55 -31.68
CA GLN A 119 24.42 -29.22 -32.02
C GLN A 119 23.50 -29.19 -30.81
N ARG A 120 22.28 -28.67 -31.02
CA ARG A 120 21.22 -28.62 -30.01
C ARG A 120 19.85 -28.87 -30.62
N SER A 121 18.93 -29.39 -29.83
CA SER A 121 17.51 -29.50 -30.18
C SER A 121 16.64 -28.93 -29.06
N ILE A 122 15.48 -28.37 -29.40
CA ILE A 122 14.50 -27.93 -28.41
C ILE A 122 13.55 -29.09 -28.16
N ILE A 123 13.52 -29.58 -26.92
CA ILE A 123 12.71 -30.73 -26.49
C ILE A 123 11.41 -30.29 -25.80
N ASP A 124 11.40 -29.12 -25.16
CA ASP A 124 10.21 -28.49 -24.62
C ASP A 124 10.31 -26.97 -24.74
N SER A 125 9.18 -26.30 -24.96
CA SER A 125 9.13 -24.86 -25.14
C SER A 125 7.79 -24.32 -24.68
N THR A 126 7.83 -23.53 -23.62
CA THR A 126 6.70 -22.76 -23.09
C THR A 126 7.06 -21.28 -23.05
N VAL A 127 6.08 -20.40 -22.86
CA VAL A 127 6.33 -18.95 -22.74
C VAL A 127 7.18 -18.55 -21.53
N SER A 128 7.39 -19.45 -20.57
CA SER A 128 8.16 -19.24 -19.34
C SER A 128 9.42 -20.10 -19.24
N SER A 129 9.66 -21.02 -20.19
CA SER A 129 10.88 -21.82 -20.22
C SER A 129 11.13 -22.46 -21.57
N VAL A 130 12.41 -22.66 -21.91
CA VAL A 130 12.84 -23.47 -23.06
C VAL A 130 13.82 -24.51 -22.58
N THR A 131 13.61 -25.76 -23.01
CA THR A 131 14.51 -26.87 -22.70
C THR A 131 15.29 -27.23 -23.96
N PHE A 132 16.61 -27.06 -23.88
CA PHE A 132 17.57 -27.45 -24.90
C PHE A 132 18.19 -28.80 -24.55
N SER A 133 18.37 -29.67 -25.55
CA SER A 133 19.13 -30.91 -25.46
C SER A 133 20.39 -30.82 -26.29
N PHE A 134 21.52 -31.22 -25.71
CA PHE A 134 22.85 -31.21 -26.30
C PHE A 134 23.38 -32.63 -26.51
N GLY A 135 24.44 -32.76 -27.30
CA GLY A 135 25.00 -34.07 -27.66
C GLY A 135 25.65 -34.84 -26.50
N ASP A 136 26.13 -34.13 -25.48
CA ASP A 136 26.88 -34.68 -24.35
C ASP A 136 26.76 -33.76 -23.12
N SER A 137 27.05 -34.32 -21.93
CA SER A 137 26.93 -33.61 -20.65
C SER A 137 27.95 -32.48 -20.50
N GLU A 138 29.16 -32.62 -21.05
CA GLU A 138 30.21 -31.59 -20.94
C GLU A 138 29.82 -30.32 -21.70
N THR A 139 29.24 -30.49 -22.90
CA THR A 139 28.68 -29.40 -23.69
C THR A 139 27.51 -28.73 -22.96
N ALA A 140 26.60 -29.53 -22.38
CA ALA A 140 25.46 -29.00 -21.64
C ALA A 140 25.92 -28.19 -20.41
N ASP A 141 26.90 -28.70 -19.66
CA ASP A 141 27.47 -28.02 -18.50
C ASP A 141 28.12 -26.69 -18.90
N ASN A 142 28.96 -26.70 -19.95
CA ASN A 142 29.62 -25.49 -20.45
C ASN A 142 28.63 -24.41 -20.92
N VAL A 143 27.58 -24.81 -21.64
CA VAL A 143 26.54 -23.87 -22.09
C VAL A 143 25.72 -23.36 -20.91
N ASN A 144 25.39 -24.22 -19.94
CA ASN A 144 24.65 -23.83 -18.75
C ASN A 144 25.41 -22.79 -17.94
N ASP A 145 26.69 -23.03 -17.69
CA ASP A 145 27.54 -22.11 -16.92
C ASP A 145 27.66 -20.77 -17.64
N LYS A 146 27.80 -20.77 -18.96
CA LYS A 146 27.89 -19.54 -19.74
C LYS A 146 26.59 -18.75 -19.77
N LEU A 147 25.45 -19.42 -19.92
CA LEU A 147 24.14 -18.77 -19.86
C LEU A 147 23.89 -18.17 -18.48
N PHE A 148 24.26 -18.90 -17.42
CA PHE A 148 24.16 -18.42 -16.04
C PHE A 148 25.04 -17.19 -15.79
N GLU A 149 26.29 -17.18 -16.31
CA GLU A 149 27.17 -16.01 -16.24
C GLU A 149 26.63 -14.78 -16.99
N LEU A 150 25.83 -14.98 -18.03
CA LEU A 150 25.17 -13.92 -18.78
C LEU A 150 23.89 -13.42 -18.10
N GLY A 151 23.50 -14.01 -16.98
CA GLY A 151 22.30 -13.63 -16.21
C GLY A 151 21.05 -14.44 -16.53
N TYR A 152 21.11 -15.40 -17.47
CA TYR A 152 19.96 -16.26 -17.76
C TYR A 152 19.74 -17.25 -16.61
N GLN A 153 18.48 -17.50 -16.26
CA GLN A 153 18.10 -18.51 -15.27
C GLN A 153 18.14 -19.93 -15.87
N SER A 154 19.34 -20.43 -16.18
CA SER A 154 19.55 -21.78 -16.72
C SER A 154 19.87 -22.80 -15.62
N THR A 155 19.33 -24.01 -15.76
CA THR A 155 19.66 -25.16 -14.90
C THR A 155 19.77 -26.43 -15.73
N LEU A 156 20.66 -27.34 -15.33
CA LEU A 156 20.67 -28.70 -15.87
C LEU A 156 19.41 -29.45 -15.39
N GLU A 157 18.74 -30.16 -16.31
CA GLU A 157 17.65 -31.07 -15.95
C GLU A 157 18.27 -32.30 -15.28
N GLN A 158 18.08 -32.48 -13.97
CA GLN A 158 18.64 -33.61 -13.24
C GLN A 158 17.99 -34.93 -13.69
N ARG A 159 18.76 -35.75 -14.42
CA ARG A 159 18.48 -37.17 -14.65
C ARG A 159 19.61 -38.01 -14.08
N GLU A 160 19.30 -39.22 -13.63
CA GLU A 160 20.16 -40.03 -12.77
C GLU A 160 21.58 -40.34 -13.30
N ASN A 161 21.93 -40.15 -14.59
CA ASN A 161 23.27 -40.50 -15.10
C ASN A 161 23.79 -39.77 -16.38
N ASP A 162 23.12 -38.74 -16.91
CA ASP A 162 23.64 -37.91 -18.03
C ASP A 162 22.76 -36.66 -18.20
N ASN A 163 23.25 -35.49 -17.80
CA ASN A 163 22.48 -34.25 -17.89
C ASN A 163 22.78 -33.54 -19.22
N THR A 164 22.24 -34.06 -20.31
CA THR A 164 22.38 -33.42 -21.63
C THR A 164 21.39 -32.28 -21.87
N ASN A 165 20.50 -32.02 -20.91
CA ASN A 165 19.39 -31.08 -21.06
C ASN A 165 19.58 -29.86 -20.15
N ILE A 166 19.35 -28.68 -20.71
CA ILE A 166 19.34 -27.40 -19.98
C ILE A 166 17.95 -26.81 -20.08
N ILE A 167 17.38 -26.44 -18.95
CA ILE A 167 16.14 -25.66 -18.87
C ILE A 167 16.55 -24.21 -18.65
N VAL A 168 16.20 -23.32 -19.58
CA VAL A 168 16.33 -21.88 -19.44
C VAL A 168 14.97 -21.32 -19.04
N ARG A 169 14.84 -20.81 -17.82
CA ARG A 169 13.64 -20.10 -17.37
C ARG A 169 13.64 -18.70 -17.95
N ILE A 170 12.47 -18.23 -18.37
CA ILE A 170 12.27 -16.96 -19.03
C ILE A 170 11.32 -16.14 -18.15
N SER A 171 11.84 -15.02 -17.62
CA SER A 171 11.07 -14.05 -16.87
C SER A 171 10.93 -12.73 -17.64
N ILE A 172 10.03 -11.87 -17.16
CA ILE A 172 9.91 -10.50 -17.66
C ILE A 172 11.16 -9.69 -17.28
N ALA A 173 11.73 -9.96 -16.10
CA ALA A 173 12.95 -9.32 -15.64
C ALA A 173 14.14 -9.63 -16.56
N ASP A 174 14.31 -10.88 -17.00
CA ASP A 174 15.39 -11.26 -17.92
C ASP A 174 15.26 -10.52 -19.26
N TRP A 175 14.03 -10.41 -19.79
CA TRP A 175 13.78 -9.69 -21.04
C TRP A 175 14.07 -8.20 -20.93
N ILE A 176 13.68 -7.59 -19.80
CA ILE A 176 14.00 -6.20 -19.47
C ILE A 176 15.52 -6.02 -19.36
N GLU A 177 16.19 -6.93 -18.67
CA GLU A 177 17.63 -6.86 -18.45
C GLU A 177 18.39 -6.92 -19.78
N GLU A 178 18.08 -7.89 -20.63
CA GLU A 178 18.71 -8.07 -21.95
C GLU A 178 18.59 -6.80 -22.81
N ASN A 179 17.40 -6.19 -22.85
CA ASN A 179 17.16 -5.02 -23.70
C ASN A 179 17.67 -3.70 -23.09
N LEU A 180 17.72 -3.58 -21.77
CA LEU A 180 18.22 -2.36 -21.11
C LEU A 180 19.75 -2.34 -21.04
N ARG A 181 20.42 -3.49 -20.89
CA ARG A 181 21.89 -3.54 -20.79
C ARG A 181 22.58 -2.93 -22.01
N SER A 182 22.03 -3.09 -23.21
CA SER A 182 22.57 -2.48 -24.43
C SER A 182 22.42 -0.96 -24.48
N GLU A 183 21.40 -0.40 -23.83
CA GLU A 183 21.08 1.04 -23.86
C GLU A 183 21.89 1.86 -22.83
N PHE A 184 22.48 1.18 -21.85
CA PHE A 184 23.23 1.78 -20.74
C PHE A 184 24.60 1.11 -20.50
N PRO A 185 25.52 1.11 -21.50
CA PRO A 185 26.80 0.42 -21.38
C PRO A 185 27.73 0.98 -20.28
N ASP A 186 27.60 2.27 -19.94
CA ASP A 186 28.43 2.94 -18.95
C ASP A 186 27.80 3.00 -17.54
N ASN A 187 26.64 2.36 -17.35
CA ASN A 187 25.89 2.34 -16.11
C ASN A 187 25.22 0.99 -15.90
N SER A 188 25.97 0.03 -15.37
CA SER A 188 25.46 -1.29 -15.00
C SER A 188 24.35 -1.19 -13.96
N PHE A 189 23.45 -2.16 -14.01
CA PHE A 189 22.42 -2.36 -13.01
C PHE A 189 22.29 -3.84 -12.64
N GLN A 190 21.63 -4.06 -11.49
CA GLN A 190 21.27 -5.38 -10.99
C GLN A 190 19.76 -5.41 -10.69
N ILE A 191 19.14 -6.57 -10.93
CA ILE A 191 17.78 -6.84 -10.46
C ILE A 191 17.85 -7.14 -8.96
N LEU A 192 17.25 -6.27 -8.15
CA LEU A 192 17.17 -6.45 -6.70
C LEU A 192 16.05 -7.41 -6.29
N LYS A 193 14.91 -7.32 -6.98
CA LYS A 193 13.71 -8.12 -6.69
C LYS A 193 12.83 -8.21 -7.93
N GLU A 194 12.30 -9.40 -8.19
CA GLU A 194 11.14 -9.62 -9.05
C GLU A 194 10.02 -10.22 -8.20
N GLU A 195 8.81 -9.67 -8.33
CA GLU A 195 7.61 -10.12 -7.63
C GLU A 195 6.48 -10.29 -8.62
N ILE A 196 5.94 -11.50 -8.70
CA ILE A 196 4.88 -11.86 -9.64
C ILE A 196 3.65 -12.29 -8.84
N VAL A 197 2.52 -11.66 -9.14
CA VAL A 197 1.22 -11.99 -8.53
C VAL A 197 0.27 -12.43 -9.64
N GLY A 198 -0.19 -13.68 -9.57
CA GLY A 198 -1.18 -14.20 -10.52
C GLY A 198 -2.59 -13.61 -10.25
N PRO A 199 -3.47 -13.50 -11.27
CA PRO A 199 -4.76 -12.81 -11.17
C PRO A 199 -5.68 -13.50 -10.17
N LYS A 200 -5.63 -14.84 -10.10
CA LYS A 200 -6.39 -15.62 -9.11
C LYS A 200 -5.94 -15.32 -7.68
N ILE A 201 -4.62 -15.22 -7.47
CA ILE A 201 -4.05 -14.89 -6.16
C ILE A 201 -4.41 -13.44 -5.80
N GLY A 202 -4.31 -12.51 -6.76
CA GLY A 202 -4.68 -11.11 -6.54
C GLY A 202 -6.15 -10.92 -6.19
N GLU A 203 -7.06 -11.64 -6.87
CA GLU A 203 -8.49 -11.61 -6.55
C GLU A 203 -8.78 -12.19 -5.15
N GLU A 204 -8.12 -13.28 -4.79
CA GLU A 204 -8.21 -13.87 -3.45
C GLU A 204 -7.71 -12.91 -2.36
N LEU A 205 -6.52 -12.32 -2.55
CA LEU A 205 -5.95 -11.32 -1.64
C LEU A 205 -6.87 -10.10 -1.50
N LYS A 206 -7.46 -9.63 -2.59
CA LYS A 206 -8.42 -8.51 -2.58
C LYS A 206 -9.66 -8.86 -1.77
N ARG A 207 -10.24 -10.04 -2.00
CA ARG A 207 -11.40 -10.52 -1.25
C ARG A 207 -11.08 -10.62 0.23
N ASP A 208 -9.95 -11.23 0.58
CA ASP A 208 -9.54 -11.46 1.96
C ASP A 208 -9.21 -10.15 2.68
N ALA A 209 -8.63 -9.17 1.98
CA ALA A 209 -8.45 -7.81 2.49
C ALA A 209 -9.79 -7.13 2.82
N VAL A 210 -10.77 -7.20 1.91
CA VAL A 210 -12.11 -6.63 2.15
C VAL A 210 -12.80 -7.32 3.33
N ILE A 211 -12.75 -8.65 3.40
CA ILE A 211 -13.30 -9.43 4.51
C ILE A 211 -12.63 -9.04 5.82
N SER A 212 -11.29 -8.91 5.84
CA SER A 212 -10.53 -8.54 7.04
C SER A 212 -10.93 -7.17 7.57
N VAL A 213 -11.10 -6.17 6.70
CA VAL A 213 -11.56 -4.83 7.09
C VAL A 213 -12.98 -4.90 7.66
N VAL A 214 -13.91 -5.60 7.00
CA VAL A 214 -15.30 -5.72 7.46
C VAL A 214 -15.38 -6.45 8.80
N LEU A 215 -14.65 -7.56 8.96
CA LEU A 215 -14.60 -8.29 10.22
C LEU A 215 -13.98 -7.46 11.34
N ALA A 216 -12.89 -6.74 11.08
CA ALA A 216 -12.26 -5.84 12.06
C ALA A 216 -13.24 -4.75 12.51
N LEU A 217 -13.96 -4.12 11.56
CA LEU A 217 -15.01 -3.16 11.85
C LEU A 217 -16.10 -3.80 12.71
N LEU A 218 -16.64 -4.96 12.33
CA LEU A 218 -17.69 -5.65 13.11
C LEU A 218 -17.27 -5.96 14.54
N VAL A 219 -16.07 -6.49 14.75
CA VAL A 219 -15.52 -6.77 16.10
C VAL A 219 -15.45 -5.49 16.93
N ILE A 220 -15.02 -4.40 16.31
CA ILE A 220 -14.96 -3.08 16.93
C ILE A 220 -16.35 -2.53 17.26
N LEU A 221 -17.34 -2.69 16.38
CA LEU A 221 -18.72 -2.29 16.64
C LEU A 221 -19.29 -3.06 17.85
N ILE A 222 -19.03 -4.37 17.91
CA ILE A 222 -19.44 -5.23 19.03
C ILE A 222 -18.78 -4.75 20.32
N TYR A 223 -17.46 -4.52 20.30
CA TYR A 223 -16.72 -3.97 21.44
C TYR A 223 -17.34 -2.65 21.92
N LEU A 224 -17.58 -1.70 21.02
CA LEU A 224 -18.18 -0.40 21.36
C LEU A 224 -19.59 -0.55 21.92
N GLY A 225 -20.38 -1.49 21.40
CA GLY A 225 -21.72 -1.82 21.88
C GLY A 225 -21.73 -2.35 23.32
N PHE A 226 -20.75 -3.18 23.69
CA PHE A 226 -20.59 -3.63 25.08
C PHE A 226 -19.96 -2.57 25.98
N ARG A 227 -19.05 -1.75 25.45
CA ARG A 227 -18.27 -0.77 26.22
C ARG A 227 -19.05 0.50 26.57
N PHE A 228 -19.98 0.91 25.70
CA PHE A 228 -20.69 2.19 25.77
C PHE A 228 -22.20 2.03 25.68
N LYS A 229 -22.94 2.98 26.27
CA LYS A 229 -24.39 3.09 26.06
C LYS A 229 -24.68 3.47 24.62
N PHE A 230 -25.86 3.11 24.13
CA PHE A 230 -26.28 3.26 22.72
C PHE A 230 -25.88 4.60 22.08
N ALA A 231 -26.19 5.74 22.72
CA ALA A 231 -25.87 7.07 22.19
C ALA A 231 -24.36 7.28 21.96
N PHE A 232 -23.54 6.79 22.89
CA PHE A 232 -22.08 6.86 22.80
C PHE A 232 -21.58 5.86 21.76
N ALA A 233 -22.08 4.62 21.78
CA ALA A 233 -21.70 3.62 20.79
C ALA A 233 -21.93 4.13 19.36
N VAL A 234 -23.12 4.65 19.04
CA VAL A 234 -23.41 5.20 17.70
C VAL A 234 -22.51 6.39 17.36
N GLY A 235 -22.22 7.28 18.33
CA GLY A 235 -21.30 8.40 18.12
C GLY A 235 -19.86 7.94 17.79
N ALA A 236 -19.36 6.92 18.49
CA ALA A 236 -18.04 6.34 18.19
C ALA A 236 -18.03 5.67 16.81
N VAL A 237 -19.09 4.94 16.47
CA VAL A 237 -19.21 4.30 15.16
C VAL A 237 -19.24 5.35 14.04
N ALA A 238 -20.02 6.42 14.20
CA ALA A 238 -20.09 7.50 13.22
C ALA A 238 -18.73 8.17 13.00
N ALA A 239 -17.96 8.40 14.07
CA ALA A 239 -16.60 8.93 13.99
C ALA A 239 -15.65 7.96 13.25
N LEU A 240 -15.73 6.66 13.52
CA LEU A 240 -14.92 5.66 12.80
C LEU A 240 -15.20 5.63 11.31
N PHE A 241 -16.48 5.61 10.92
CA PHE A 241 -16.87 5.66 9.51
C PHE A 241 -16.39 6.95 8.86
N HIS A 242 -16.51 8.09 9.54
CA HIS A 242 -15.98 9.37 9.09
C HIS A 242 -14.47 9.27 8.81
N ASP A 243 -13.68 8.70 9.73
CA ASP A 243 -12.22 8.66 9.60
C ASP A 243 -11.76 7.77 8.44
N VAL A 244 -12.34 6.58 8.34
CA VAL A 244 -12.04 5.64 7.26
C VAL A 244 -12.47 6.23 5.92
N LEU A 245 -13.65 6.85 5.83
CA LEU A 245 -14.16 7.41 4.58
C LEU A 245 -13.33 8.60 4.09
N ILE A 246 -12.98 9.54 4.99
CA ILE A 246 -12.13 10.68 4.62
C ILE A 246 -10.73 10.19 4.23
N THR A 247 -10.18 9.22 4.95
CA THR A 247 -8.85 8.67 4.62
C THR A 247 -8.87 7.94 3.26
N LEU A 248 -9.86 7.09 2.98
CA LEU A 248 -10.02 6.47 1.65
C LEU A 248 -10.26 7.51 0.55
N GLY A 249 -11.07 8.54 0.84
CA GLY A 249 -11.29 9.65 -0.06
C GLY A 249 -10.00 10.41 -0.38
N ALA A 250 -9.12 10.59 0.61
CA ALA A 250 -7.80 11.21 0.41
C ALA A 250 -6.88 10.34 -0.46
N PHE A 251 -6.91 9.01 -0.32
CA PHE A 251 -6.20 8.09 -1.21
C PHE A 251 -6.63 8.28 -2.65
N SER A 252 -7.94 8.25 -2.93
CA SER A 252 -8.47 8.47 -4.28
C SER A 252 -8.16 9.88 -4.82
N LEU A 253 -8.32 10.89 -3.98
CA LEU A 253 -8.20 12.29 -4.38
C LEU A 253 -6.76 12.65 -4.70
N LEU A 254 -5.81 12.24 -3.86
CA LEU A 254 -4.41 12.68 -3.94
C LEU A 254 -3.53 11.74 -4.78
N HIS A 255 -4.02 10.55 -5.14
CA HIS A 255 -3.31 9.66 -6.04
C HIS A 255 -3.01 10.37 -7.38
N GLY A 256 -1.74 10.33 -7.79
CA GLY A 256 -1.26 10.98 -9.02
C GLY A 256 -1.17 12.51 -8.98
N ILE A 257 -1.59 13.17 -7.89
CA ILE A 257 -1.50 14.64 -7.76
C ILE A 257 -0.17 15.07 -7.13
N VAL A 258 0.26 14.38 -6.08
CA VAL A 258 1.47 14.74 -5.34
C VAL A 258 2.65 13.91 -5.86
N PRO A 259 3.69 14.54 -6.47
CA PRO A 259 4.85 13.82 -6.99
C PRO A 259 5.53 12.99 -5.89
N GLY A 260 5.79 11.72 -6.18
CA GLY A 260 6.45 10.80 -5.26
C GLY A 260 5.55 10.20 -4.16
N LEU A 261 4.28 10.60 -4.08
CA LEU A 261 3.30 10.02 -3.15
C LEU A 261 2.47 8.95 -3.86
N ASN A 262 2.97 7.72 -3.85
CA ASN A 262 2.24 6.59 -4.41
C ASN A 262 1.15 6.12 -3.42
N LEU A 263 -0.11 6.46 -3.70
CA LEU A 263 -1.28 6.11 -2.90
C LEU A 263 -2.08 4.96 -3.52
N GLU A 264 -1.39 3.85 -3.77
CA GLU A 264 -2.02 2.59 -4.15
C GLU A 264 -2.54 1.85 -2.92
N ILE A 265 -3.66 1.16 -3.07
CA ILE A 265 -4.18 0.22 -2.07
C ILE A 265 -3.43 -1.09 -2.25
N SER A 266 -2.46 -1.35 -1.37
CA SER A 266 -1.72 -2.61 -1.24
C SER A 266 -2.14 -3.34 0.04
N ILE A 267 -1.63 -4.55 0.26
CA ILE A 267 -1.84 -5.28 1.52
C ILE A 267 -1.31 -4.47 2.72
N SER A 268 -0.18 -3.80 2.57
CA SER A 268 0.37 -2.94 3.62
C SER A 268 -0.58 -1.79 3.95
N VAL A 269 -1.15 -1.12 2.94
CA VAL A 269 -2.13 -0.05 3.16
C VAL A 269 -3.38 -0.58 3.85
N VAL A 270 -3.88 -1.75 3.48
CA VAL A 270 -5.01 -2.38 4.18
C VAL A 270 -4.69 -2.58 5.67
N ALA A 271 -3.50 -3.09 6.00
CA ALA A 271 -3.05 -3.22 7.38
C ALA A 271 -2.95 -1.87 8.11
N ALA A 272 -2.56 -0.80 7.41
CA ALA A 272 -2.58 0.57 7.95
C ALA A 272 -4.02 1.02 8.29
N PHE A 273 -5.01 0.71 7.46
CA PHE A 273 -6.41 0.99 7.74
C PHE A 273 -6.93 0.22 8.96
N LEU A 274 -6.58 -1.06 9.10
CA LEU A 274 -6.93 -1.83 10.31
C LEU A 274 -6.33 -1.19 11.57
N THR A 275 -5.07 -0.76 11.48
CA THR A 275 -4.36 -0.08 12.56
C THR A 275 -5.00 1.28 12.89
N LEU A 276 -5.36 2.05 11.86
CA LEU A 276 -6.04 3.33 11.97
C LEU A 276 -7.36 3.19 12.73
N VAL A 277 -8.18 2.19 12.40
CA VAL A 277 -9.48 2.00 13.08
C VAL A 277 -9.25 1.77 14.57
N GLY A 278 -8.25 0.96 14.95
CA GLY A 278 -7.90 0.76 16.36
C GLY A 278 -7.38 2.03 17.04
N TYR A 279 -6.53 2.80 16.36
CA TYR A 279 -5.94 4.03 16.90
C TYR A 279 -6.99 5.12 17.11
N SER A 280 -7.87 5.35 16.13
CA SER A 280 -8.94 6.37 16.21
C SER A 280 -9.90 6.14 17.39
N ILE A 281 -10.22 4.88 17.69
CA ILE A 281 -11.12 4.54 18.80
C ILE A 281 -10.54 4.93 20.14
N ASN A 282 -9.22 4.81 20.31
CA ASN A 282 -8.57 5.05 21.60
C ASN A 282 -8.86 6.47 22.12
N ASP A 283 -8.77 7.48 21.26
CA ASP A 283 -9.10 8.86 21.62
C ASP A 283 -10.59 9.01 21.99
N THR A 284 -11.47 8.42 21.17
CA THR A 284 -12.91 8.44 21.41
C THR A 284 -13.26 7.79 22.76
N VAL A 285 -12.64 6.66 23.11
CA VAL A 285 -12.85 5.97 24.38
C VAL A 285 -12.44 6.84 25.57
N ILE A 286 -11.27 7.49 25.48
CA ILE A 286 -10.75 8.37 26.54
C ILE A 286 -11.70 9.55 26.78
N VAL A 287 -12.13 10.22 25.71
CA VAL A 287 -13.05 11.36 25.78
C VAL A 287 -14.39 10.89 26.37
N PHE A 288 -14.93 9.78 25.89
CA PHE A 288 -16.22 9.25 26.33
C PHE A 288 -16.24 8.80 27.78
N ASP A 289 -15.18 8.17 28.27
CA ASP A 289 -15.07 7.83 29.68
C ASP A 289 -15.02 9.09 30.56
N ARG A 290 -14.31 10.14 30.12
CA ARG A 290 -14.30 11.40 30.85
C ARG A 290 -15.65 12.09 30.83
N ILE A 291 -16.37 12.08 29.71
CA ILE A 291 -17.74 12.59 29.63
C ILE A 291 -18.65 11.82 30.61
N ARG A 292 -18.55 10.49 30.61
CA ARG A 292 -19.31 9.61 31.51
C ARG A 292 -19.04 9.93 32.98
N GLU A 293 -17.77 10.11 33.33
CA GLU A 293 -17.34 10.51 34.67
C GLU A 293 -17.90 11.89 35.06
N ASN A 294 -17.76 12.89 34.19
CA ASN A 294 -18.26 14.23 34.42
C ASN A 294 -19.78 14.24 34.65
N LEU A 295 -20.56 13.49 33.86
CA LEU A 295 -22.01 13.37 34.02
C LEU A 295 -22.42 12.70 35.34
N LYS A 296 -21.58 11.82 35.90
CA LYS A 296 -21.81 11.20 37.21
C LYS A 296 -21.53 12.17 38.36
N ILE A 297 -20.48 12.99 38.24
CA ILE A 297 -20.03 13.93 39.29
C ILE A 297 -20.86 15.22 39.26
N HIS A 298 -21.05 15.83 38.10
CA HIS A 298 -21.70 17.15 37.92
C HIS A 298 -23.11 17.00 37.33
N LYS A 299 -23.99 16.33 38.08
CA LYS A 299 -25.35 15.95 37.63
C LYS A 299 -26.28 17.11 37.29
N THR A 300 -25.99 18.31 37.82
CA THR A 300 -26.80 19.53 37.63
C THR A 300 -26.28 20.43 36.52
N ALA A 301 -25.02 20.26 36.10
CA ALA A 301 -24.43 21.06 35.05
C ALA A 301 -25.04 20.71 33.67
N PRO A 302 -25.19 21.68 32.76
CA PRO A 302 -25.61 21.43 31.39
C PRO A 302 -24.75 20.34 30.73
N ILE A 303 -25.37 19.49 29.91
CA ILE A 303 -24.65 18.41 29.23
C ILE A 303 -23.54 18.93 28.30
N GLU A 304 -23.76 20.09 27.66
CA GLU A 304 -22.78 20.77 26.84
C GLU A 304 -21.54 21.16 27.65
N GLU A 305 -21.72 21.74 28.84
CA GLU A 305 -20.61 22.08 29.74
C GLU A 305 -19.87 20.81 30.21
N ASN A 306 -20.61 19.76 30.57
CA ASN A 306 -20.03 18.48 30.99
C ASN A 306 -19.16 17.85 29.89
N ILE A 307 -19.63 17.87 28.64
CA ILE A 307 -18.90 17.34 27.49
C ILE A 307 -17.71 18.23 27.16
N ASN A 308 -17.88 19.56 27.09
CA ASN A 308 -16.81 20.49 26.74
C ASN A 308 -15.67 20.45 27.79
N SER A 309 -16.03 20.40 29.07
CA SER A 309 -15.07 20.23 30.17
C SER A 309 -14.33 18.90 30.07
N ALA A 310 -15.01 17.82 29.71
CA ALA A 310 -14.40 16.50 29.53
C ALA A 310 -13.35 16.52 28.42
N ILE A 311 -13.70 17.09 27.25
CA ILE A 311 -12.79 17.24 26.11
C ILE A 311 -11.55 18.01 26.54
N ASN A 312 -11.71 19.21 27.13
CA ASN A 312 -10.59 20.04 27.58
C ASN A 312 -9.64 19.29 28.55
N LYS A 313 -10.19 18.51 29.50
CA LYS A 313 -9.38 17.71 30.44
C LYS A 313 -8.61 16.58 29.77
N THR A 314 -9.11 16.02 28.67
CA THR A 314 -8.46 14.91 27.95
C THR A 314 -7.55 15.38 26.81
N MET A 315 -7.70 16.62 26.33
CA MET A 315 -6.95 17.17 25.19
C MET A 315 -5.45 16.93 25.27
N ARG A 316 -4.84 17.22 26.43
CA ARG A 316 -3.38 17.04 26.60
C ARG A 316 -2.96 15.60 26.33
N ARG A 317 -3.69 14.62 26.86
CA ARG A 317 -3.36 13.21 26.68
C ARG A 317 -3.48 12.83 25.20
N THR A 318 -4.63 13.10 24.60
CA THR A 318 -4.93 12.83 23.20
C THR A 318 -3.90 13.46 22.25
N VAL A 319 -3.61 14.74 22.42
CA VAL A 319 -2.63 15.45 21.56
C VAL A 319 -1.23 14.86 21.74
N VAL A 320 -0.79 14.58 22.96
CA VAL A 320 0.55 14.02 23.20
C VAL A 320 0.68 12.61 22.62
N THR A 321 -0.32 11.74 22.80
CA THR A 321 -0.29 10.40 22.21
C THR A 321 -0.24 10.48 20.69
N SER A 322 -1.11 11.27 20.08
CA SER A 322 -1.15 11.43 18.62
C SER A 322 0.15 12.03 18.08
N LEU A 323 0.71 13.07 18.71
CA LEU A 323 1.96 13.68 18.27
C LEU A 323 3.16 12.72 18.34
N THR A 324 3.24 11.89 19.38
CA THR A 324 4.35 10.92 19.51
C THR A 324 4.31 9.88 18.39
N THR A 325 3.12 9.38 18.05
CA THR A 325 2.95 8.44 16.93
C THR A 325 3.16 9.15 15.60
N LEU A 326 2.57 10.34 15.42
CA LEU A 326 2.72 11.16 14.21
C LEU A 326 4.19 11.44 13.90
N PHE A 327 5.04 11.70 14.90
CA PHE A 327 6.46 11.88 14.68
C PHE A 327 7.10 10.67 13.99
N VAL A 328 6.87 9.47 14.52
CA VAL A 328 7.42 8.22 13.98
C VAL A 328 6.90 7.95 12.57
N VAL A 329 5.58 8.06 12.36
CA VAL A 329 4.98 7.78 11.04
C VAL A 329 5.30 8.87 10.01
N THR A 330 5.58 10.11 10.43
CA THR A 330 6.03 11.17 9.52
C THR A 330 7.44 10.93 9.04
N VAL A 331 8.36 10.49 9.93
CA VAL A 331 9.70 10.05 9.51
C VAL A 331 9.58 8.91 8.51
N LEU A 332 8.69 7.95 8.76
CA LEU A 332 8.41 6.86 7.82
C LEU A 332 7.83 7.36 6.49
N LEU A 333 6.97 8.37 6.50
CA LEU A 333 6.41 8.95 5.27
C LEU A 333 7.48 9.62 4.40
N ILE A 334 8.44 10.32 5.02
CA ILE A 334 9.51 11.02 4.31
C ILE A 334 10.57 10.01 3.81
N PHE A 335 10.98 9.06 4.65
CA PHE A 335 12.15 8.20 4.40
C PHE A 335 11.84 6.73 4.10
N GLY A 336 10.60 6.26 4.26
CA GLY A 336 10.22 4.84 4.13
C GLY A 336 10.19 4.28 2.70
N GLY A 337 10.44 5.12 1.69
CA GLY A 337 10.43 4.71 0.30
C GLY A 337 9.03 4.42 -0.25
N GLU A 338 8.96 3.99 -1.51
CA GLU A 338 7.69 3.86 -2.23
C GLU A 338 6.72 2.85 -1.58
N VAL A 339 7.24 1.71 -1.12
CA VAL A 339 6.45 0.63 -0.54
C VAL A 339 5.77 1.03 0.78
N LEU A 340 6.42 1.87 1.60
CA LEU A 340 5.91 2.24 2.93
C LEU A 340 5.23 3.62 2.95
N ARG A 341 5.38 4.44 1.91
CA ARG A 341 4.75 5.78 1.83
C ARG A 341 3.24 5.71 1.92
N GLY A 342 2.58 4.79 1.21
CA GLY A 342 1.13 4.59 1.31
C GLY A 342 0.70 4.21 2.73
N PHE A 343 1.40 3.25 3.34
CA PHE A 343 1.16 2.82 4.72
C PHE A 343 1.29 4.00 5.70
N ALA A 344 2.39 4.75 5.62
CA ALA A 344 2.67 5.87 6.50
C ALA A 344 1.67 7.01 6.30
N PHE A 345 1.26 7.29 5.06
CA PHE A 345 0.26 8.30 4.74
C PHE A 345 -1.09 7.98 5.38
N ALA A 346 -1.56 6.73 5.27
CA ALA A 346 -2.80 6.30 5.90
C ALA A 346 -2.79 6.55 7.41
N LEU A 347 -1.68 6.26 8.09
CA LEU A 347 -1.55 6.52 9.53
C LEU A 347 -1.44 8.00 9.85
N VAL A 348 -0.59 8.78 9.15
CA VAL A 348 -0.45 10.22 9.39
C VAL A 348 -1.79 10.91 9.24
N PHE A 349 -2.43 10.72 8.09
CA PHE A 349 -3.68 11.37 7.78
C PHE A 349 -4.81 10.88 8.67
N GLY A 350 -4.91 9.57 8.87
CA GLY A 350 -5.93 8.96 9.71
C GLY A 350 -5.82 9.33 11.18
N ILE A 351 -4.62 9.45 11.76
CA ILE A 351 -4.44 9.90 13.15
C ILE A 351 -4.93 11.35 13.31
N LEU A 352 -4.61 12.23 12.35
CA LEU A 352 -5.09 13.62 12.38
C LEU A 352 -6.62 13.69 12.31
N VAL A 353 -7.22 12.93 11.39
CA VAL A 353 -8.68 12.88 11.22
C VAL A 353 -9.36 12.26 12.44
N GLY A 354 -8.80 11.18 13.02
CA GLY A 354 -9.35 10.50 14.18
C GLY A 354 -9.29 11.30 15.47
N THR A 355 -8.18 12.00 15.72
CA THR A 355 -8.10 12.93 16.86
C THR A 355 -9.14 14.05 16.70
N TYR A 356 -9.32 14.58 15.48
CA TYR A 356 -10.35 15.57 15.21
C TYR A 356 -11.78 15.01 15.39
N SER A 357 -12.07 13.81 14.88
CA SER A 357 -13.42 13.23 14.90
C SER A 357 -13.87 12.81 16.29
N SER A 358 -12.96 12.33 17.15
CA SER A 358 -13.27 12.02 18.55
C SER A 358 -13.83 13.25 19.31
N ILE A 359 -13.34 14.44 18.96
CA ILE A 359 -13.73 15.72 19.55
C ILE A 359 -15.01 16.26 18.90
N PHE A 360 -15.02 16.36 17.57
CA PHE A 360 -16.03 17.14 16.83
C PHE A 360 -17.12 16.33 16.15
N VAL A 361 -16.99 14.99 16.11
CA VAL A 361 -17.99 14.09 15.52
C VAL A 361 -18.59 13.21 16.62
N ALA A 362 -17.76 12.47 17.35
CA ALA A 362 -18.23 11.52 18.35
C ALA A 362 -18.93 12.22 19.53
N SER A 363 -18.27 13.23 20.10
CA SER A 363 -18.76 13.93 21.31
C SER A 363 -19.96 14.83 21.02
N THR A 364 -20.01 15.44 19.84
CA THR A 364 -21.13 16.29 19.40
C THR A 364 -22.36 15.46 19.05
N PHE A 365 -22.18 14.27 18.46
CA PHE A 365 -23.28 13.33 18.24
C PHE A 365 -23.99 12.97 19.56
N VAL A 366 -23.22 12.71 20.62
CA VAL A 366 -23.76 12.42 21.95
C VAL A 366 -24.58 13.60 22.49
N LEU A 367 -24.08 14.83 22.35
CA LEU A 367 -24.80 16.05 22.73
C LEU A 367 -26.14 16.14 22.00
N GLU A 368 -26.11 16.00 20.68
CA GLU A 368 -27.30 16.13 19.83
C GLU A 368 -28.34 15.06 20.12
N TYR A 369 -27.91 13.81 20.33
CA TYR A 369 -28.79 12.73 20.75
C TYR A 369 -29.48 13.07 22.08
N ALA A 370 -28.72 13.51 23.09
CA ALA A 370 -29.28 13.86 24.38
C ALA A 370 -30.31 15.00 24.30
N THR A 371 -29.97 16.05 23.56
CA THR A 371 -30.83 17.24 23.41
C THR A 371 -32.09 16.92 22.61
N LYS A 372 -31.97 16.20 21.49
CA LYS A 372 -33.10 15.85 20.61
C LYS A 372 -34.14 14.97 21.30
N TYR A 373 -33.68 13.99 22.08
CA TYR A 373 -34.59 13.05 22.76
C TYR A 373 -34.98 13.49 24.17
N LYS A 374 -34.53 14.67 24.65
CA LYS A 374 -34.70 15.17 26.03
C LYS A 374 -34.40 14.10 27.10
N LYS A 375 -33.54 13.13 26.77
CA LYS A 375 -33.20 12.03 27.67
C LYS A 375 -32.01 12.47 28.51
N LYS A 376 -32.15 12.41 29.84
CA LYS A 376 -30.97 12.33 30.71
C LYS A 376 -30.22 11.07 30.32
N ILE A 377 -29.00 11.22 29.80
CA ILE A 377 -28.12 10.07 29.61
C ILE A 377 -27.71 9.62 31.02
N GLN A 378 -28.47 8.69 31.58
CA GLN A 378 -28.15 8.07 32.85
C GLN A 378 -27.14 6.97 32.59
N PHE A 379 -26.10 6.90 33.41
CA PHE A 379 -25.03 5.90 33.31
C PHE A 379 -25.11 4.85 34.39
#